data_AF-A0A179UXZ8-F1
#
_entry.id   AF-A0A179UXZ8-F1
#
_cell.length_a   1.000
_cell.length_b   1.000
_cell.length_c   1.000
_cell.angle_alpha   90.00
_cell.angle_beta   90.00
_cell.angle_gamma   90.00
#
_symmetry.space_group_name_H-M   'P 1'
#
loop_
_entity.id
_entity.type
_entity.pdbx_description
1 polymer ?
#
loop_
_entity_poly.entity_id
_entity_poly.type
_entity_poly.pdbx_seq_one_letter_code
_entity_poly.pdbx_strand_id
1 'polypeptide(L)'
;MNSVYIRTTIELPDGGSDTKVVPFISDQKVNVTAARGGTAYPKKPSELLNLGIRWDFDGEVTINGVVYNKFQVQPNAGKVPAPVSEWRRKNGGTHAVMGSMFVKKDGSVDDVESAWDGFTVDFSKRE
;
A
#
# COMPACT_ATOMS: atom_id res chain seq x y z
N MET A 1 9.04 -17.33 -11.18
CA MET A 1 8.56 -16.24 -10.31
C MET A 1 8.07 -15.14 -11.22
N ASN A 2 6.75 -14.92 -11.30
CA ASN A 2 6.20 -13.83 -12.09
C ASN A 2 6.32 -12.56 -11.25
N SER A 3 7.28 -11.69 -11.60
CA SER A 3 7.34 -10.34 -11.04
C SER A 3 6.21 -9.54 -11.68
N VAL A 4 5.20 -9.19 -10.88
CA VAL A 4 4.20 -8.20 -11.28
C VAL A 4 4.76 -6.83 -10.95
N TYR A 5 4.31 -5.79 -11.63
CA TYR A 5 4.73 -4.43 -11.35
C TYR A 5 3.50 -3.58 -11.11
N ILE A 6 3.37 -3.01 -9.92
CA ILE A 6 2.29 -2.04 -9.65
C ILE A 6 2.73 -0.69 -10.21
N ARG A 7 1.85 -0.04 -10.98
CA ARG A 7 1.97 1.38 -11.30
C ARG A 7 1.33 2.18 -10.17
N THR A 8 2.17 2.85 -9.39
CA THR A 8 1.71 3.86 -8.43
C THR A 8 1.76 5.20 -9.13
N THR A 9 0.61 5.76 -9.48
CA THR A 9 0.48 7.14 -9.94
C THR A 9 0.11 8.00 -8.74
N ILE A 10 0.96 8.97 -8.41
CA ILE A 10 0.71 9.96 -7.36
C ILE A 10 0.50 11.30 -8.06
N GLU A 11 -0.68 11.89 -7.87
CA GLU A 11 -0.95 13.26 -8.29
C GLU A 11 -0.11 14.22 -7.43
N LEU A 12 0.62 15.10 -8.10
CA LEU A 12 1.52 16.08 -7.52
C LEU A 12 0.76 17.39 -7.25
N PRO A 13 1.19 18.20 -6.26
CA PRO A 13 0.53 19.46 -5.92
C PRO A 13 0.50 20.50 -7.05
N ASP A 14 1.31 20.34 -8.09
CA ASP A 14 1.35 21.19 -9.29
C ASP A 14 0.39 20.71 -10.39
N GLY A 15 -0.43 19.69 -10.12
CA GLY A 15 -1.33 19.07 -11.08
C GLY A 15 -0.64 18.11 -12.08
N GLY A 16 0.64 17.80 -11.87
CA GLY A 16 1.33 16.72 -12.56
C GLY A 16 1.04 15.35 -11.91
N SER A 17 1.42 14.25 -12.57
CA SER A 17 1.34 12.92 -11.96
C SER A 17 2.68 12.19 -12.09
N ASP A 18 3.17 11.65 -10.98
CA ASP A 18 4.38 10.81 -10.97
C ASP A 18 3.95 9.34 -10.95
N THR A 19 4.21 8.63 -12.05
CA THR A 19 3.91 7.20 -12.17
C THR A 19 5.17 6.38 -11.94
N LYS A 20 5.24 5.71 -10.79
CA LYS A 20 6.31 4.77 -10.48
C LYS A 20 5.87 3.33 -10.69
N VAL A 21 6.63 2.62 -11.52
CA VAL A 21 6.50 1.17 -11.71
C VAL A 21 7.36 0.50 -10.65
N VAL A 22 6.72 -0.15 -9.68
CA VAL A 22 7.40 -0.81 -8.55
C VAL A 22 7.26 -2.32 -8.66
N PRO A 23 8.36 -3.08 -8.56
CA PRO A 23 8.28 -4.54 -8.57
C PRO A 23 7.42 -5.00 -7.38
N PHE A 24 6.37 -5.72 -7.74
CA PHE A 24 5.33 -6.23 -6.87
C PHE A 24 5.37 -7.76 -6.89
N ILE A 25 5.83 -8.33 -5.77
CA ILE A 25 5.84 -9.79 -5.60
C ILE A 25 4.52 -10.16 -4.92
N SER A 26 3.54 -10.53 -5.75
CA SER A 26 2.15 -10.82 -5.37
C SER A 26 1.98 -12.00 -4.41
N ASP A 27 2.78 -13.06 -4.56
CA ASP A 27 2.69 -14.28 -3.73
C ASP A 27 2.81 -13.98 -2.22
N GLN A 28 3.58 -12.96 -1.83
CA GLN A 28 3.82 -12.61 -0.42
C GLN A 28 2.66 -11.83 0.24
N LYS A 29 1.61 -11.50 -0.53
CA LYS A 29 0.48 -10.65 -0.07
C LYS A 29 -0.81 -11.41 0.08
N VAL A 30 -1.01 -12.43 -0.77
CA VAL A 30 -2.07 -13.42 -0.59
C VAL A 30 -1.73 -14.37 0.56
N ASN A 31 -0.43 -14.66 0.74
CA ASN A 31 0.13 -15.41 1.86
C ASN A 31 0.94 -14.50 2.79
N VAL A 32 0.26 -13.81 3.69
CA VAL A 32 0.90 -12.85 4.59
C VAL A 32 1.78 -13.58 5.62
N THR A 33 3.06 -13.22 5.62
CA THR A 33 4.06 -13.74 6.57
C THR A 33 4.39 -12.76 7.71
N ALA A 34 3.89 -11.52 7.62
CA ALA A 34 4.04 -10.54 8.68
C ALA A 34 3.05 -10.83 9.81
N ALA A 35 3.51 -10.69 11.06
CA ALA A 35 2.59 -10.65 12.20
C ALA A 35 1.70 -9.41 12.10
N ARG A 36 0.54 -9.44 12.79
CA ARG A 36 -0.34 -8.27 12.89
C ARG A 36 0.43 -7.07 13.46
N GLY A 37 0.25 -5.90 12.84
CA GLY A 37 1.00 -4.67 13.12
C GLY A 37 2.38 -4.60 12.45
N GLY A 38 2.81 -5.68 11.81
CA GLY A 38 4.09 -5.74 11.10
C GLY A 38 4.00 -5.27 9.66
N THR A 39 5.09 -4.71 9.16
CA THR A 39 5.20 -4.30 7.76
C THR A 39 5.21 -5.52 6.84
N ALA A 40 4.12 -5.66 6.08
CA ALA A 40 4.05 -6.65 5.03
C ALA A 40 4.86 -6.17 3.82
N TYR A 41 4.73 -4.90 3.41
CA TYR A 41 5.39 -4.32 2.23
C TYR A 41 5.81 -2.88 2.47
N PRO A 42 6.87 -2.38 1.82
CA PRO A 42 7.94 -3.16 1.21
C PRO A 42 8.83 -3.84 2.26
N LYS A 43 9.44 -4.99 1.92
CA LYS A 43 10.31 -5.73 2.84
C LYS A 43 11.78 -5.35 2.72
N LYS A 44 12.20 -4.79 1.58
CA LYS A 44 13.59 -4.40 1.35
C LYS A 44 13.82 -2.92 1.67
N PRO A 45 14.96 -2.57 2.31
CA PRO A 45 15.32 -1.18 2.60
C PRO A 45 15.36 -0.27 1.36
N SER A 46 15.81 -0.78 0.21
CA SER A 46 15.86 -0.03 -1.04
C SER A 46 14.46 0.32 -1.58
N GLU A 47 13.49 -0.58 -1.40
CA GLU A 47 12.10 -0.37 -1.80
C GLU A 47 11.39 0.63 -0.87
N LEU A 48 11.67 0.58 0.44
CA LEU A 48 11.18 1.56 1.43
C LEU A 48 11.51 3.00 1.03
N LEU A 49 12.73 3.23 0.52
CA LEU A 49 13.20 4.57 0.11
C LEU A 49 12.53 5.08 -1.19
N ASN A 50 12.08 4.18 -2.07
CA ASN A 50 11.56 4.54 -3.39
C ASN A 50 10.04 4.75 -3.40
N LEU A 51 9.31 3.93 -2.64
CA LEU A 51 7.85 3.93 -2.57
C LEU A 51 7.30 5.06 -1.69
N GLY A 52 7.97 5.35 -0.58
CA GLY A 52 7.51 6.33 0.40
C GLY A 52 6.30 5.90 1.24
N ILE A 53 5.67 4.77 0.95
CA ILE A 53 4.59 4.17 1.71
C ILE A 53 4.92 2.73 2.12
N ARG A 54 4.25 2.23 3.15
CA ARG A 54 4.26 0.83 3.58
C ARG A 54 2.84 0.33 3.84
N TRP A 55 2.68 -0.98 3.73
CA TRP A 55 1.48 -1.72 4.04
C TRP A 55 1.75 -2.56 5.27
N ASP A 56 1.15 -2.17 6.39
CA ASP A 56 1.23 -2.93 7.63
C ASP A 56 0.03 -3.88 7.70
N PHE A 57 0.27 -5.15 8.04
CA PHE A 57 -0.80 -6.15 8.10
C PHE A 57 -1.65 -5.93 9.36
N ASP A 58 -2.96 -5.77 9.21
CA ASP A 58 -3.90 -5.55 10.31
C ASP A 58 -4.76 -6.80 10.62
N GLY A 59 -4.34 -7.95 10.10
CA GLY A 59 -5.03 -9.22 10.32
C GLY A 59 -6.02 -9.58 9.22
N GLU A 60 -6.74 -10.67 9.46
CA GLU A 60 -7.76 -11.17 8.55
C GLU A 60 -9.15 -10.64 8.94
N VAL A 61 -9.96 -10.34 7.94
CA VAL A 61 -11.36 -9.93 8.12
C VAL A 61 -12.26 -10.72 7.18
N THR A 62 -13.46 -11.07 7.66
CA THR A 62 -14.47 -11.75 6.84
C THR A 62 -15.52 -10.74 6.39
N ILE A 63 -15.69 -10.60 5.08
CA ILE A 63 -16.69 -9.71 4.46
C ILE A 63 -17.55 -10.58 3.54
N ASN A 64 -18.87 -10.63 3.79
CA ASN A 64 -19.82 -11.43 3.01
C ASN A 64 -19.40 -12.90 2.84
N GLY A 65 -18.81 -13.51 3.88
CA GLY A 65 -18.34 -14.90 3.86
C GLY A 65 -16.99 -15.13 3.17
N VAL A 66 -16.34 -14.09 2.64
CA VAL A 66 -15.01 -14.17 2.02
C VAL A 66 -13.97 -13.60 2.99
N VAL A 67 -12.85 -14.30 3.16
CA VAL A 67 -11.73 -13.87 4.02
C VAL A 67 -10.77 -12.98 3.23
N TYR A 68 -10.43 -11.84 3.82
CA TYR A 68 -9.48 -10.87 3.27
C TYR A 68 -8.33 -10.62 4.25
N ASN A 69 -7.12 -10.53 3.71
CA ASN A 69 -5.98 -9.92 4.39
C ASN A 69 -6.17 -8.39 4.38
N LYS A 70 -6.32 -7.79 5.55
CA LYS A 70 -6.43 -6.34 5.70
C LYS A 70 -5.04 -5.73 5.86
N PHE A 71 -4.77 -4.67 5.11
CA PHE A 71 -3.55 -3.88 5.24
C PHE A 71 -3.87 -2.42 5.53
N GLN A 72 -3.09 -1.79 6.39
CA GLN A 72 -3.09 -0.36 6.59
C GLN A 72 -1.97 0.27 5.76
N VAL A 73 -2.31 1.20 4.88
CA VAL A 73 -1.33 1.97 4.11
C VAL A 73 -0.89 3.15 4.96
N GLN A 74 0.41 3.26 5.23
CA GLN A 74 1.00 4.29 6.08
C GLN A 74 2.23 4.91 5.39
N PRO A 75 2.55 6.20 5.64
CA PRO A 75 3.74 6.82 5.09
C PRO A 75 5.00 6.24 5.76
N ASN A 76 6.05 5.99 4.98
CA ASN A 76 7.32 5.48 5.51
C ASN A 76 7.98 6.45 6.50
N ALA A 77 8.71 5.89 7.47
CA ALA A 77 9.42 6.69 8.47
C ALA A 77 10.65 7.40 7.90
N GLY A 78 11.32 6.79 6.92
CA GLY A 78 12.53 7.30 6.26
C GLY A 78 12.26 8.32 5.15
N LYS A 79 13.14 8.33 4.14
CA LYS A 79 12.99 9.21 2.96
C LYS A 79 11.72 8.82 2.20
N VAL A 80 10.86 9.79 1.95
CA VAL A 80 9.62 9.64 1.18
C VAL A 80 9.52 10.73 0.12
N PRO A 81 8.78 10.52 -0.98
CA PRO A 81 8.48 11.58 -1.95
C PRO A 81 7.79 12.79 -1.29
N ALA A 82 7.99 13.98 -1.87
CA ALA A 82 7.46 15.23 -1.32
C ALA A 82 5.94 15.21 -1.04
N PRO A 83 5.07 14.66 -1.91
CA PRO A 83 3.63 14.59 -1.63
C PRO A 83 3.32 13.77 -0.37
N VAL A 84 3.97 12.61 -0.21
CA VAL A 84 3.78 11.74 0.97
C VAL A 84 4.34 12.41 2.22
N SER A 85 5.45 13.14 2.11
CA SER A 85 6.02 13.91 3.22
C SER A 85 5.07 15.01 3.69
N GLU A 86 4.45 15.71 2.74
CA GLU A 86 3.51 16.78 3.06
C GLU A 86 2.23 16.23 3.70
N TRP A 87 1.66 15.17 3.11
CA TRP A 87 0.52 14.47 3.69
C TRP A 87 0.83 14.00 5.12
N ARG A 88 1.97 13.33 5.31
CA ARG A 88 2.45 12.85 6.62
C ARG A 88 2.50 13.97 7.66
N ARG A 89 3.01 15.16 7.27
CA ARG A 89 3.10 16.33 8.16
C ARG A 89 1.73 16.85 8.59
N LYS A 90 0.73 16.79 7.71
CA LYS A 90 -0.63 17.28 7.95
C LYS A 90 -1.51 16.28 8.70
N ASN A 91 -1.23 14.98 8.61
CA ASN A 91 -2.18 13.92 9.01
C ASN A 91 -1.72 13.04 10.18
N GLY A 92 -0.75 13.48 11.00
CA GLY A 92 -0.37 12.78 12.24
C GLY A 92 0.86 11.87 12.15
N GLY A 93 1.70 12.04 11.12
CA GLY A 93 3.04 11.45 11.11
C GLY A 93 3.11 10.02 10.57
N THR A 94 4.15 9.28 10.98
CA THR A 94 4.53 7.98 10.39
C THR A 94 3.54 6.85 10.66
N HIS A 95 2.73 6.99 11.70
CA HIS A 95 1.73 5.99 12.10
C HIS A 95 0.31 6.35 11.62
N ALA A 96 0.18 7.46 10.89
CA ALA A 96 -1.08 7.85 10.29
C ALA A 96 -1.47 6.87 9.19
N VAL A 97 -2.72 6.39 9.25
CA VAL A 97 -3.27 5.47 8.26
C VAL A 97 -3.87 6.29 7.12
N MET A 98 -3.24 6.20 5.94
CA MET A 98 -3.73 6.82 4.70
C MET A 98 -5.01 6.12 4.20
N GLY A 99 -5.11 4.82 4.45
CA GLY A 99 -6.28 4.03 4.11
C GLY A 99 -6.08 2.55 4.44
N SER A 100 -7.10 1.75 4.14
CA SER A 100 -7.04 0.29 4.30
C SER A 100 -7.26 -0.38 2.96
N MET A 101 -6.51 -1.45 2.70
CA MET A 101 -6.68 -2.34 1.56
C MET A 101 -7.19 -3.69 2.05
N PHE A 102 -8.04 -4.32 1.24
CA PHE A 102 -8.58 -5.66 1.50
C PHE A 102 -8.22 -6.57 0.35
N VAL A 103 -7.23 -7.42 0.55
CA VAL A 103 -6.77 -8.38 -0.46
C VAL A 103 -7.37 -9.73 -0.12
N LYS A 104 -8.03 -10.39 -1.08
CA LYS A 104 -8.62 -11.70 -0.85
C LYS A 104 -7.53 -12.69 -0.40
N LYS A 105 -7.79 -13.43 0.68
CA LYS A 105 -6.87 -14.46 1.15
C LYS A 105 -6.81 -15.59 0.12
N ASP A 106 -5.60 -16.10 -0.12
CA ASP A 106 -5.31 -17.10 -1.17
C ASP A 106 -5.78 -16.66 -2.57
N GLY A 107 -5.89 -15.34 -2.77
CA GLY A 107 -6.32 -14.73 -4.02
C GLY A 107 -5.26 -14.76 -5.12
N SER A 108 -5.55 -14.08 -6.22
CA SER A 108 -4.62 -13.88 -7.32
C SER A 108 -3.87 -12.55 -7.20
N VAL A 109 -2.99 -12.29 -8.16
CA VAL A 109 -2.37 -10.97 -8.31
C VAL A 109 -3.42 -9.89 -8.58
N ASP A 110 -4.41 -10.21 -9.40
CA ASP A 110 -5.49 -9.29 -9.79
C ASP A 110 -6.30 -8.84 -8.57
N ASP A 111 -6.47 -9.70 -7.55
CA ASP A 111 -7.10 -9.33 -6.28
C ASP A 111 -6.29 -8.25 -5.54
N VAL A 112 -4.96 -8.26 -5.68
CA VAL A 112 -4.12 -7.22 -5.08
C VAL A 112 -4.15 -5.93 -5.88
N GLU A 113 -4.08 -6.01 -7.21
CA GLU A 113 -4.19 -4.84 -8.09
C GLU A 113 -5.53 -4.14 -7.89
N SER A 114 -6.62 -4.90 -7.84
CA SER A 114 -7.96 -4.37 -7.56
C SER A 114 -8.05 -3.68 -6.20
N ALA A 115 -7.42 -4.25 -5.17
CA ALA A 115 -7.38 -3.63 -3.84
C ALA A 115 -6.56 -2.33 -3.83
N TRP A 116 -5.49 -2.26 -4.64
CA TRP A 116 -4.66 -1.07 -4.77
C TRP A 116 -5.39 0.04 -5.52
N ASP A 117 -6.03 -0.28 -6.63
CA ASP A 117 -6.83 0.66 -7.42
C ASP A 117 -8.00 1.20 -6.60
N GLY A 118 -8.67 0.33 -5.83
CA GLY A 118 -9.69 0.77 -4.87
C GLY A 118 -9.15 1.75 -3.84
N PHE A 119 -7.97 1.49 -3.29
CA PHE A 119 -7.32 2.40 -2.34
C PHE A 119 -6.96 3.75 -2.99
N THR A 120 -6.38 3.78 -4.19
CA THR A 120 -5.96 5.04 -4.83
C THR A 120 -7.16 5.91 -5.19
N VAL A 121 -8.26 5.30 -5.66
CA VAL A 121 -9.53 5.99 -5.90
C VAL A 121 -10.14 6.54 -4.61
N ASP A 122 -10.07 5.80 -3.51
CA ASP A 122 -10.59 6.28 -2.23
C ASP A 122 -9.70 7.35 -1.59
N PHE A 123 -8.39 7.26 -1.81
CA PHE A 123 -7.42 8.23 -1.32
C PHE A 123 -7.57 9.57 -2.06
N SER A 124 -7.70 9.56 -3.38
CA SER A 124 -7.85 10.78 -4.19
C SER A 124 -9.15 11.55 -3.91
N LYS A 125 -10.19 10.89 -3.39
CA LYS A 125 -11.45 11.54 -2.96
C LYS A 125 -11.36 12.23 -1.59
N ARG A 126 -10.29 11.98 -0.83
CA ARG A 126 -10.13 12.47 0.56
C ARG A 126 -9.19 13.67 0.67
N GLU A 127 -8.47 14.01 -0.40
CA GLU A 127 -7.75 15.27 -0.55
C GLU A 127 -8.63 16.34 -1.18
#